data_AF-A0A5E4LY89-F1
#
_entry.id   AF-A0A5E4LY89-F1
#
_cell.length_a   1.000
_cell.length_b   1.000
_cell.length_c   1.000
_cell.angle_alpha   90.00
_cell.angle_beta   90.00
_cell.angle_gamma   90.00
#
_symmetry.space_group_name_H-M   'P 1'
#
loop_
_entity.id
_entity.type
_entity.pdbx_description
1 polymer ?
#
loop_
_entity_poly.entity_id
_entity_poly.type
_entity_poly.pdbx_seq_one_letter_code
_entity_poly.pdbx_strand_id
1 'polypeptide(L)'
;MISLLFINQSALIHSGGTIQPNSETPVATPNENHLVLTGCTTDSDGSGMTDVFCPNHDVFHLSRDPPIKESKWTGVQLTVDNGQYTIQYTTPLGTNQYTLVAYSASTPLQKIFNSPSNAILQISKSLESEKQTVGNIFEQATQTFKAKPPPTKAELYQYALQVVNKDRKSHGLNPVVLSDISSAQNHANDMLNAGYFSHWNTDGVKPYVTYTKLDGKGNVDENISVTISYCLVSSCMPNSFDPFKQINDSEYNMMYKDAGSYWGHRDNILNPYHTDVNFGIAYSDKRFYFVEHFESNIVKWQTIKLDGNQLHLVGQMPSGYSLYQIDVFADPNPKSLTNSDLNGASPYDFGYYDQGDFVGIMLPQPASDSHYPECSQGKAILQTTKGKQCVDYVTYSNISTIPNGIDILPDVSKWMGSGLHTVYVTLKNQNDDLVDASSMTLEYLK
;
A
#
# COMPACT_ATOMS: atom_id res chain seq x y z
N MET A 1 -35.29 -14.33 -23.22
CA MET A 1 -35.70 -15.74 -23.44
C MET A 1 -35.18 -16.54 -22.26
N ILE A 2 -36.10 -17.02 -21.41
CA ILE A 2 -36.10 -18.26 -20.60
C ILE A 2 -34.80 -18.61 -19.84
N SER A 3 -34.72 -18.86 -18.53
CA SER A 3 -35.59 -18.74 -17.36
C SER A 3 -34.68 -18.99 -16.14
N LEU A 4 -34.73 -18.12 -15.13
CA LEU A 4 -34.38 -18.45 -13.74
C LEU A 4 -35.66 -18.96 -13.07
N LEU A 5 -35.58 -20.05 -12.30
CA LEU A 5 -36.63 -20.42 -11.33
C LEU A 5 -36.00 -20.56 -9.92
N PHE A 6 -36.66 -19.89 -8.98
CA PHE A 6 -36.39 -19.76 -7.54
C PHE A 6 -37.01 -20.91 -6.71
N ILE A 7 -36.85 -20.80 -5.37
CA ILE A 7 -37.78 -21.22 -4.27
C ILE A 7 -37.38 -22.59 -3.62
N ASN A 8 -37.27 -22.85 -2.30
CA ASN A 8 -37.61 -22.17 -1.03
C ASN A 8 -36.97 -22.89 0.21
N GLN A 9 -36.86 -22.13 1.33
CA GLN A 9 -37.25 -22.38 2.77
C GLN A 9 -36.90 -23.71 3.48
N SER A 10 -36.84 -23.84 4.82
CA SER A 10 -36.65 -23.01 6.04
C SER A 10 -36.72 -23.97 7.25
N ALA A 11 -35.86 -23.75 8.25
CA ALA A 11 -35.98 -23.85 9.72
C ALA A 11 -36.89 -24.85 10.52
N LEU A 12 -36.35 -25.20 11.71
CA LEU A 12 -36.93 -25.65 13.02
C LEU A 12 -37.21 -27.17 13.17
N ILE A 13 -36.90 -27.86 14.29
CA ILE A 13 -37.34 -27.67 15.69
C ILE A 13 -36.39 -28.38 16.71
N HIS A 14 -36.28 -27.83 17.94
CA HIS A 14 -35.68 -28.40 19.17
C HIS A 14 -36.60 -29.39 19.92
N SER A 15 -36.04 -30.39 20.62
CA SER A 15 -36.52 -30.79 21.97
C SER A 15 -35.44 -31.55 22.74
N GLY A 16 -35.32 -31.25 24.04
CA GLY A 16 -34.35 -31.83 24.96
C GLY A 16 -34.90 -32.97 25.83
N GLY A 17 -34.00 -33.61 26.59
CA GLY A 17 -34.32 -34.60 27.62
C GLY A 17 -33.09 -35.06 28.41
N THR A 18 -33.19 -35.01 29.73
CA THR A 18 -32.14 -35.05 30.78
C THR A 18 -31.76 -36.45 31.30
N ILE A 19 -30.45 -36.68 31.46
CA ILE A 19 -29.59 -37.33 32.50
C ILE A 19 -30.17 -38.25 33.62
N GLN A 20 -29.65 -39.51 33.65
CA GLN A 20 -29.17 -40.45 34.75
C GLN A 20 -30.10 -40.89 35.92
N PRO A 21 -29.81 -41.97 36.75
CA PRO A 21 -28.49 -42.56 37.14
C PRO A 21 -28.35 -44.08 37.50
N ASN A 22 -27.10 -44.47 37.82
CA ASN A 22 -26.59 -45.51 38.76
C ASN A 22 -26.49 -47.00 38.32
N SER A 23 -25.27 -47.57 38.18
CA SER A 23 -24.39 -48.27 39.17
C SER A 23 -24.83 -49.75 39.39
N GLU A 24 -24.02 -50.81 39.43
CA GLU A 24 -22.63 -51.02 39.86
C GLU A 24 -22.18 -52.49 39.55
N THR A 25 -20.97 -52.69 39.00
CA THR A 25 -20.01 -53.83 39.14
C THR A 25 -20.40 -55.31 38.84
N PRO A 26 -19.44 -56.26 38.68
CA PRO A 26 -18.00 -56.18 38.38
C PRO A 26 -17.62 -57.01 37.11
N VAL A 27 -16.72 -56.53 36.26
CA VAL A 27 -16.09 -57.41 35.25
C VAL A 27 -14.62 -57.58 35.62
N ALA A 28 -14.26 -58.85 35.82
CA ALA A 28 -12.96 -59.34 36.20
C ALA A 28 -11.84 -58.76 35.33
N THR A 29 -10.69 -58.51 35.95
CA THR A 29 -9.41 -58.27 35.28
C THR A 29 -8.94 -59.54 34.59
N PRO A 30 -8.70 -59.56 33.27
CA PRO A 30 -7.83 -60.54 32.65
C PRO A 30 -6.44 -59.93 32.56
N ASN A 31 -5.56 -60.42 33.42
CA ASN A 31 -4.14 -60.38 33.15
C ASN A 31 -3.86 -61.62 32.29
N GLU A 32 -3.98 -61.54 30.97
CA GLU A 32 -3.71 -62.69 30.10
C GLU A 32 -2.79 -62.29 28.96
N ASN A 33 -1.63 -62.96 28.91
CA ASN A 33 -0.62 -62.87 27.87
C ASN A 33 -1.11 -63.36 26.49
N HIS A 34 -2.43 -63.38 26.25
CA HIS A 34 -3.11 -63.93 25.09
C HIS A 34 -4.40 -63.14 24.81
N LEU A 35 -4.49 -62.50 23.64
CA LEU A 35 -5.65 -61.73 23.18
C LEU A 35 -6.06 -62.23 21.79
N VAL A 36 -7.35 -62.49 21.56
CA VAL A 36 -7.89 -62.88 20.25
C VAL A 36 -8.99 -61.91 19.85
N LEU A 37 -8.77 -61.18 18.75
CA LEU A 37 -9.72 -60.23 18.15
C LEU A 37 -10.25 -60.80 16.85
N THR A 38 -11.56 -60.70 16.60
CA THR A 38 -12.19 -61.20 15.38
C THR A 38 -12.92 -60.09 14.63
N GLY A 39 -13.16 -60.30 13.33
CA GLY A 39 -13.84 -59.30 12.49
C GLY A 39 -12.96 -58.12 12.11
N CYS A 40 -11.63 -58.27 12.22
CA CYS A 40 -10.68 -57.25 11.82
C CYS A 40 -10.57 -57.14 10.29
N THR A 41 -10.01 -56.03 9.81
CA THR A 41 -9.58 -55.85 8.42
C THR A 41 -8.08 -55.54 8.37
N THR A 42 -7.45 -55.82 7.23
CA THR A 42 -6.02 -55.54 7.02
C THR A 42 -5.79 -54.65 5.81
N ASP A 43 -4.69 -53.91 5.84
CA ASP A 43 -4.14 -53.20 4.70
C ASP A 43 -2.62 -53.44 4.64
N SER A 44 -2.19 -54.31 3.72
CA SER A 44 -0.77 -54.57 3.44
C SER A 44 -0.36 -53.81 2.19
N ASP A 45 0.71 -53.04 2.28
CA ASP A 45 1.21 -52.21 1.17
C ASP A 45 2.17 -52.96 0.22
N GLY A 46 2.43 -54.24 0.47
CA GLY A 46 3.37 -55.03 -0.32
C GLY A 46 4.85 -54.77 -0.01
N SER A 47 5.16 -53.77 0.83
CA SER A 47 6.53 -53.34 1.17
C SER A 47 7.04 -53.97 2.47
N GLY A 48 6.16 -54.65 3.21
CA GLY A 48 6.49 -55.34 4.46
C GLY A 48 5.76 -54.78 5.67
N MET A 49 4.94 -53.74 5.49
CA MET A 49 4.08 -53.16 6.51
C MET A 49 2.64 -53.66 6.35
N THR A 50 1.94 -53.85 7.47
CA THR A 50 0.54 -54.27 7.49
C THR A 50 -0.17 -53.62 8.67
N ASP A 51 -1.18 -52.81 8.37
CA ASP A 51 -2.07 -52.25 9.38
C ASP A 51 -3.26 -53.20 9.60
N VAL A 52 -3.58 -53.46 10.87
CA VAL A 52 -4.72 -54.28 11.27
C VAL A 52 -5.71 -53.44 12.06
N PHE A 53 -6.94 -53.35 11.54
CA PHE A 53 -8.03 -52.58 12.11
C PHE A 53 -9.03 -53.52 12.76
N CYS A 54 -9.17 -53.47 14.09
CA CYS A 54 -10.12 -54.31 14.83
C CYS A 54 -11.21 -53.44 15.48
N PRO A 55 -12.49 -53.86 15.47
CA PRO A 55 -13.56 -53.09 16.09
C PRO A 55 -13.29 -52.80 17.57
N ASN A 56 -13.46 -51.54 17.99
CA ASN A 56 -13.25 -51.06 19.36
C ASN A 56 -11.79 -51.14 19.88
N HIS A 57 -10.80 -51.26 18.99
CA HIS A 57 -9.37 -51.22 19.32
C HIS A 57 -8.64 -50.23 18.41
N ASP A 58 -7.50 -49.71 18.90
CA ASP A 58 -6.58 -48.92 18.09
C ASP A 58 -5.99 -49.75 16.94
N VAL A 59 -5.44 -49.07 15.94
CA VAL A 59 -4.79 -49.71 14.78
C VAL A 59 -3.50 -50.39 15.22
N PHE A 60 -3.33 -51.65 14.84
CA PHE A 60 -2.08 -52.37 15.05
C PHE A 60 -1.17 -52.19 13.84
N HIS A 61 -0.06 -51.48 14.04
CA HIS A 61 0.97 -51.26 13.02
C HIS A 61 2.02 -52.39 13.09
N LEU A 62 1.94 -53.33 12.14
CA LEU A 62 2.73 -54.55 12.14
C LEU A 62 3.62 -54.65 10.90
N SER A 63 4.66 -55.46 10.97
CA SER A 63 5.54 -55.74 9.84
C SER A 63 5.95 -57.21 9.74
N ARG A 64 6.34 -57.64 8.55
CA ARG A 64 6.80 -59.00 8.24
C ARG A 64 7.82 -59.01 7.11
N ASP A 65 8.83 -59.86 7.25
CA ASP A 65 9.80 -60.20 6.21
C ASP A 65 9.80 -61.75 6.01
N PRO A 66 9.56 -62.28 4.79
CA PRO A 66 9.28 -61.58 3.54
C PRO A 66 7.91 -60.86 3.55
N PRO A 67 7.78 -59.73 2.83
CA PRO A 67 6.55 -58.98 2.76
C PRO A 67 5.34 -59.82 2.35
N ILE A 68 4.21 -59.50 2.94
CA ILE A 68 2.91 -59.92 2.42
C ILE A 68 2.64 -59.10 1.16
N LYS A 69 2.25 -59.72 0.05
CA LYS A 69 1.86 -58.99 -1.17
C LYS A 69 0.77 -57.96 -0.87
N GLU A 70 0.75 -56.87 -1.62
CA GLU A 70 -0.26 -55.82 -1.47
C GLU A 70 -1.67 -56.43 -1.50
N SER A 71 -2.41 -56.26 -0.40
CA SER A 71 -3.69 -56.94 -0.19
C SER A 71 -4.49 -56.35 0.96
N LYS A 72 -5.82 -56.44 0.84
CA LYS A 72 -6.78 -56.05 1.87
C LYS A 72 -7.71 -57.22 2.17
N TRP A 73 -7.71 -57.69 3.41
CA TRP A 73 -8.56 -58.79 3.85
C TRP A 73 -9.59 -58.32 4.86
N THR A 74 -10.75 -58.96 4.86
CA THR A 74 -11.84 -58.73 5.80
C THR A 74 -12.17 -60.03 6.53
N GLY A 75 -12.76 -59.92 7.72
CA GLY A 75 -13.05 -61.09 8.55
C GLY A 75 -11.79 -61.74 9.14
N VAL A 76 -10.74 -60.95 9.36
CA VAL A 76 -9.46 -61.41 9.92
C VAL A 76 -9.58 -61.61 11.43
N GLN A 77 -8.95 -62.67 11.93
CA GLN A 77 -8.68 -62.86 13.35
C GLN A 77 -7.24 -62.42 13.65
N LEU A 78 -7.06 -61.54 14.63
CA LEU A 78 -5.76 -61.17 15.17
C LEU A 78 -5.57 -61.82 16.55
N THR A 79 -4.52 -62.61 16.69
CA THR A 79 -4.08 -63.20 17.96
C THR A 79 -2.79 -62.54 18.41
N VAL A 80 -2.77 -62.02 19.65
CA VAL A 80 -1.59 -61.46 20.30
C VAL A 80 -1.22 -62.37 21.47
N ASP A 81 -0.12 -63.11 21.34
CA ASP A 81 0.34 -64.06 22.36
C ASP A 81 1.79 -63.74 22.75
N ASN A 82 2.01 -63.35 24.00
CA ASN A 82 3.34 -62.97 24.53
C ASN A 82 4.13 -62.01 23.61
N GLY A 83 3.44 -61.04 22.98
CA GLY A 83 4.04 -60.06 22.07
C GLY A 83 4.29 -60.56 20.65
N GLN A 84 3.90 -61.79 20.31
CA GLN A 84 3.79 -62.26 18.92
C GLN A 84 2.40 -61.95 18.36
N TYR A 85 2.35 -61.38 17.17
CA TYR A 85 1.12 -61.03 16.48
C TYR A 85 0.88 -62.03 15.36
N THR A 86 -0.32 -62.62 15.30
CA THR A 86 -0.69 -63.57 14.27
C THR A 86 -2.02 -63.15 13.66
N ILE A 87 -2.06 -62.95 12.35
CA ILE A 87 -3.32 -62.76 11.61
C ILE A 87 -3.72 -64.07 10.92
N GLN A 88 -5.01 -64.38 10.95
CA GLN A 88 -5.59 -65.52 10.24
C GLN A 88 -6.83 -65.07 9.47
N TYR A 89 -6.96 -65.50 8.21
CA TYR A 89 -8.12 -65.22 7.37
C TYR A 89 -8.41 -66.39 6.42
N THR A 90 -9.67 -66.52 6.01
CA THR A 90 -10.12 -67.62 5.15
C THR A 90 -10.48 -67.09 3.77
N THR A 91 -9.96 -67.74 2.75
CA THR A 91 -10.32 -67.54 1.34
C THR A 91 -11.01 -68.79 0.79
N PRO A 92 -11.67 -68.72 -0.38
CA PRO A 92 -12.23 -69.92 -1.03
C PRO A 92 -11.18 -71.02 -1.33
N LEU A 93 -9.89 -70.68 -1.34
CA LEU A 93 -8.78 -71.60 -1.59
C LEU A 93 -8.19 -72.20 -0.31
N GLY A 94 -8.64 -71.77 0.87
CA GLY A 94 -8.16 -72.24 2.17
C GLY A 94 -7.95 -71.13 3.20
N THR A 95 -7.60 -71.53 4.42
CA THR A 95 -7.24 -70.64 5.53
C THR A 95 -5.76 -70.32 5.47
N ASN A 96 -5.42 -69.04 5.57
CA ASN A 96 -4.04 -68.53 5.58
C ASN A 96 -3.75 -67.86 6.92
N GLN A 97 -2.49 -67.97 7.37
CA GLN A 97 -2.04 -67.42 8.64
C GLN A 97 -0.64 -66.80 8.48
N TYR A 98 -0.42 -65.63 9.07
CA TYR A 98 0.88 -64.94 9.09
C TYR A 98 1.24 -64.48 10.51
N THR A 99 2.49 -64.69 10.90
CA THR A 99 3.08 -64.10 12.10
C THR A 99 3.80 -62.80 11.75
N LEU A 100 3.58 -61.75 12.52
CA LEU A 100 4.10 -60.40 12.34
C LEU A 100 4.74 -59.88 13.64
N VAL A 101 5.52 -58.80 13.52
CA VAL A 101 6.13 -58.08 14.64
C VAL A 101 5.65 -56.63 14.68
N ALA A 102 5.54 -56.05 15.88
CA ALA A 102 5.27 -54.62 16.02
C ALA A 102 6.51 -53.82 15.61
N TYR A 103 6.36 -52.84 14.72
CA TYR A 103 7.45 -51.94 14.36
C TYR A 103 7.36 -50.67 15.23
N SER A 104 8.40 -50.41 16.02
CA SER A 104 8.42 -49.32 17.00
C SER A 104 8.73 -47.97 16.35
N ALA A 105 7.82 -47.00 16.46
CA ALA A 105 8.19 -45.60 16.63
C ALA A 105 8.47 -45.37 18.13
N SER A 106 9.66 -44.86 18.44
CA SER A 106 10.27 -44.70 19.77
C SER A 106 9.38 -44.19 20.91
N THR A 107 9.21 -44.99 21.98
CA THR A 107 9.46 -44.59 23.40
C THR A 107 9.49 -45.83 24.33
N PRO A 108 10.46 -46.00 25.24
CA PRO A 108 10.42 -47.08 26.24
C PRO A 108 9.58 -46.66 27.46
N LEU A 109 8.55 -47.44 27.80
CA LEU A 109 7.83 -47.31 29.07
C LEU A 109 8.71 -47.85 30.22
N GLN A 110 9.39 -46.95 30.95
CA GLN A 110 9.94 -47.26 32.27
C GLN A 110 8.80 -47.31 33.31
N LYS A 111 8.72 -48.43 34.05
CA LYS A 111 7.91 -48.57 35.26
C LYS A 111 8.37 -47.58 36.34
N ILE A 112 7.48 -46.69 36.78
CA ILE A 112 7.61 -45.98 38.07
C ILE A 112 6.63 -46.65 39.05
N PHE A 113 7.17 -47.42 40.00
CA PHE A 113 6.45 -47.77 41.22
C PHE A 113 6.49 -46.55 42.14
N ASN A 114 5.34 -45.93 42.45
CA ASN A 114 5.15 -45.11 43.65
C ASN A 114 3.65 -45.01 43.99
N SER A 115 3.35 -45.06 45.29
CA SER A 115 2.02 -45.22 45.90
C SER A 115 0.91 -44.29 45.38
N PRO A 116 -0.37 -44.71 45.44
CA PRO A 116 -1.49 -44.15 44.66
C PRO A 116 -1.82 -42.68 44.92
N SER A 117 -1.34 -42.11 46.02
CA SER A 117 -1.72 -40.77 46.49
C SER A 117 -0.94 -39.65 45.78
N ASN A 118 0.32 -39.87 45.44
CA ASN A 118 1.17 -38.85 44.81
C ASN A 118 1.01 -38.80 43.28
N ALA A 119 0.67 -39.93 42.66
CA ALA A 119 0.47 -40.03 41.22
C ALA A 119 -0.72 -39.20 40.74
N ILE A 120 -1.85 -39.21 41.45
CA ILE A 120 -3.03 -38.41 41.08
C ILE A 120 -2.74 -36.91 41.20
N LEU A 121 -2.00 -36.48 42.23
CA LEU A 121 -1.61 -35.08 42.40
C LEU A 121 -0.58 -34.62 41.35
N GLN A 122 0.32 -35.50 40.94
CA GLN A 122 1.28 -35.23 39.86
C GLN A 122 0.59 -35.18 38.50
N ILE A 123 -0.34 -36.11 38.23
CA ILE A 123 -1.14 -36.12 37.00
C ILE A 123 -2.02 -34.88 36.92
N SER A 124 -2.68 -34.47 38.00
CA SER A 124 -3.49 -33.24 38.01
C SER A 124 -2.64 -31.98 37.78
N LYS A 125 -1.44 -31.92 38.37
CA LYS A 125 -0.49 -30.81 38.15
C LYS A 125 0.08 -30.82 36.73
N SER A 126 0.35 -31.99 36.16
CA SER A 126 0.85 -32.15 34.80
C SER A 126 -0.22 -31.76 33.78
N LEU A 127 -1.47 -32.20 33.98
CA LEU A 127 -2.63 -31.78 33.17
C LEU A 127 -2.89 -30.29 33.26
N GLU A 128 -2.75 -29.68 34.43
CA GLU A 128 -2.91 -28.24 34.57
C GLU A 128 -1.75 -27.49 33.92
N SER A 129 -0.51 -27.99 34.03
CA SER A 129 0.66 -27.43 33.34
C SER A 129 0.56 -27.58 31.81
N GLU A 130 -0.01 -28.68 31.32
CA GLU A 130 -0.23 -28.93 29.89
C GLU A 130 -1.38 -28.06 29.36
N LYS A 131 -2.47 -27.90 30.11
CA LYS A 131 -3.53 -26.94 29.78
C LYS A 131 -3.02 -25.51 29.76
N GLN A 132 -2.15 -25.15 30.71
CA GLN A 132 -1.52 -23.84 30.76
C GLN A 132 -0.50 -23.67 29.62
N THR A 133 0.20 -24.73 29.23
CA THR A 133 1.12 -24.73 28.08
C THR A 133 0.37 -24.60 26.76
N VAL A 134 -0.72 -25.35 26.56
CA VAL A 134 -1.60 -25.23 25.39
C VAL A 134 -2.30 -23.87 25.38
N GLY A 135 -2.75 -23.37 26.53
CA GLY A 135 -3.29 -22.03 26.68
C GLY A 135 -2.28 -20.94 26.32
N ASN A 136 -1.03 -21.07 26.78
CA ASN A 136 0.07 -20.17 26.44
C ASN A 136 0.48 -20.26 24.97
N ILE A 137 0.45 -21.45 24.35
CA ILE A 137 0.68 -21.64 22.92
C ILE A 137 -0.46 -21.00 22.12
N PHE A 138 -1.70 -21.12 22.57
CA PHE A 138 -2.85 -20.50 21.92
C PHE A 138 -2.86 -18.98 22.11
N GLU A 139 -2.47 -18.47 23.28
CA GLU A 139 -2.24 -17.05 23.54
C GLU A 139 -1.04 -16.48 22.76
N GLN A 140 0.07 -17.22 22.68
CA GLN A 140 1.20 -16.85 21.83
C GLN A 140 0.80 -16.84 20.37
N ALA A 141 0.13 -17.90 19.87
CA ALA A 141 -0.37 -17.95 18.51
C ALA A 141 -1.34 -16.79 18.23
N THR A 142 -2.29 -16.51 19.12
CA THR A 142 -3.22 -15.37 18.97
C THR A 142 -2.55 -14.01 19.14
N GLN A 143 -1.43 -13.90 19.86
CA GLN A 143 -0.58 -12.70 19.86
C GLN A 143 0.20 -12.56 18.53
N THR A 144 0.68 -13.66 17.94
CA THR A 144 1.29 -13.67 16.59
C THR A 144 0.26 -13.38 15.48
N PHE A 145 -1.03 -13.66 15.72
CA PHE A 145 -2.15 -13.33 14.83
C PHE A 145 -2.88 -12.04 15.19
N LYS A 146 -2.38 -11.22 16.14
CA LYS A 146 -2.81 -9.83 16.18
C LYS A 146 -2.30 -9.19 14.89
N ALA A 147 -3.20 -9.01 13.93
CA ALA A 147 -2.93 -8.27 12.71
C ALA A 147 -2.22 -6.98 13.11
N LYS A 148 -1.00 -6.79 12.61
CA LYS A 148 -0.29 -5.52 12.80
C LYS A 148 -1.29 -4.42 12.45
N PRO A 149 -1.48 -3.39 13.30
CA PRO A 149 -2.35 -2.28 12.94
C PRO A 149 -1.96 -1.78 11.55
N PRO A 150 -2.93 -1.36 10.73
CA PRO A 150 -2.62 -0.83 9.40
C PRO A 150 -1.57 0.28 9.56
N PRO A 151 -0.59 0.36 8.64
CA PRO A 151 0.48 1.33 8.75
C PRO A 151 -0.12 2.73 8.83
N THR A 152 0.42 3.53 9.73
CA THR A 152 0.04 4.93 9.88
C THR A 152 0.51 5.72 8.67
N LYS A 153 -0.19 6.83 8.39
CA LYS A 153 0.21 7.80 7.36
C LYS A 153 1.69 8.23 7.51
N ALA A 154 2.13 8.46 8.74
CA ALA A 154 3.50 8.85 9.04
C ALA A 154 4.52 7.74 8.68
N GLU A 155 4.23 6.48 8.97
CA GLU A 155 5.11 5.36 8.59
C GLU A 155 5.23 5.24 7.07
N LEU A 156 4.12 5.39 6.34
CA LEU A 156 4.12 5.34 4.87
C LEU A 156 4.89 6.50 4.25
N TYR A 157 4.72 7.72 4.78
CA TYR A 157 5.44 8.90 4.31
C TYR A 157 6.94 8.80 4.56
N GLN A 158 7.34 8.32 5.73
CA GLN A 158 8.76 8.11 6.03
C GLN A 158 9.38 7.05 5.13
N TYR A 159 8.62 5.99 4.82
CA TYR A 159 9.08 4.99 3.86
C TYR A 159 9.20 5.57 2.45
N ALA A 160 8.19 6.27 1.94
CA ALA A 160 8.24 6.93 0.63
C ALA A 160 9.43 7.89 0.52
N LEU A 161 9.65 8.73 1.55
CA LEU A 161 10.81 9.62 1.63
C LEU A 161 12.13 8.85 1.52
N GLN A 162 12.26 7.70 2.21
CA GLN A 162 13.47 6.88 2.14
C GLN A 162 13.71 6.31 0.74
N VAL A 163 12.66 5.89 0.03
CA VAL A 163 12.78 5.35 -1.33
C VAL A 163 13.20 6.47 -2.29
N VAL A 164 12.48 7.60 -2.32
CA VAL A 164 12.81 8.77 -3.16
C VAL A 164 14.24 9.26 -2.90
N ASN A 165 14.62 9.44 -1.62
CA ASN A 165 15.95 9.93 -1.29
C ASN A 165 17.06 8.92 -1.56
N LYS A 166 16.77 7.62 -1.64
CA LYS A 166 17.72 6.62 -2.09
C LYS A 166 18.04 6.82 -3.57
N ASP A 167 17.02 7.06 -4.40
CA ASP A 167 17.19 7.32 -5.83
C ASP A 167 17.88 8.66 -6.08
N ARG A 168 17.51 9.73 -5.36
CA ARG A 168 18.23 11.02 -5.41
C ARG A 168 19.70 10.88 -5.04
N LYS A 169 19.99 10.17 -3.94
CA LYS A 169 21.37 9.93 -3.47
C LYS A 169 22.19 9.12 -4.48
N SER A 170 21.63 8.08 -5.11
CA SER A 170 22.35 7.30 -6.12
C SER A 170 22.70 8.10 -7.37
N HIS A 171 22.02 9.22 -7.60
CA HIS A 171 22.28 10.17 -8.68
C HIS A 171 23.07 11.41 -8.22
N GLY A 172 23.62 11.41 -7.00
CA GLY A 172 24.47 12.49 -6.50
C GLY A 172 23.72 13.76 -6.11
N LEU A 173 22.40 13.68 -5.91
CA LEU A 173 21.55 14.80 -5.53
C LEU A 173 21.39 14.90 -4.01
N ASN A 174 21.08 16.12 -3.55
CA ASN A 174 20.72 16.34 -2.17
C ASN A 174 19.36 15.67 -1.85
N PRO A 175 19.21 15.08 -0.65
CA PRO A 175 17.92 14.55 -0.23
C PRO A 175 16.91 15.69 -0.05
N VAL A 176 15.65 15.42 -0.36
CA VAL A 176 14.50 16.26 0.01
C VAL A 176 14.03 15.92 1.42
N VAL A 177 13.27 16.82 2.05
CA VAL A 177 12.60 16.59 3.34
C VAL A 177 11.08 16.56 3.17
N LEU A 178 10.34 16.06 4.17
CA LEU A 178 8.88 16.09 4.10
C LEU A 178 8.35 17.51 4.26
N SER A 179 7.45 17.90 3.36
CA SER A 179 6.62 19.10 3.47
C SER A 179 5.33 18.82 4.25
N ASP A 180 4.83 19.85 4.94
CA ASP A 180 3.56 19.81 5.68
C ASP A 180 2.35 20.25 4.82
N ILE A 181 2.54 20.66 3.56
CA ILE A 181 1.45 21.10 2.68
C ILE A 181 0.64 19.90 2.20
N SER A 182 -0.65 19.82 2.54
CA SER A 182 -1.45 18.60 2.34
C SER A 182 -1.97 18.38 0.91
N SER A 183 -1.49 19.12 -0.09
CA SER A 183 -2.05 19.10 -1.45
C SER A 183 -1.96 17.72 -2.12
N ALA A 184 -0.84 17.02 -2.00
CA ALA A 184 -0.67 15.68 -2.58
C ALA A 184 -1.65 14.67 -1.97
N GLN A 185 -1.81 14.69 -0.64
CA GLN A 185 -2.78 13.81 0.03
C GLN A 185 -4.22 14.13 -0.35
N ASN A 186 -4.56 15.41 -0.49
CA ASN A 186 -5.89 15.81 -0.93
C ASN A 186 -6.18 15.29 -2.33
N HIS A 187 -5.22 15.37 -3.25
CA HIS A 187 -5.35 14.85 -4.61
C HIS A 187 -5.44 13.32 -4.67
N ALA A 188 -4.62 12.61 -3.89
CA ALA A 188 -4.71 11.15 -3.78
C ALA A 188 -6.09 10.70 -3.28
N ASN A 189 -6.64 11.40 -2.27
CA ASN A 189 -7.98 11.13 -1.75
C ASN A 189 -9.06 11.44 -2.79
N ASP A 190 -8.92 12.54 -3.53
CA ASP A 190 -9.87 12.92 -4.59
C ASP A 190 -9.91 11.87 -5.69
N MET A 191 -8.75 11.45 -6.20
CA MET A 191 -8.62 10.36 -7.17
C MET A 191 -9.25 9.06 -6.69
N LEU A 192 -9.04 8.68 -5.42
CA LEU A 192 -9.64 7.47 -4.84
C LEU A 192 -11.16 7.58 -4.73
N ASN A 193 -11.65 8.71 -4.22
CA ASN A 193 -13.07 8.92 -3.93
C ASN A 193 -13.91 9.03 -5.21
N ALA A 194 -13.43 9.77 -6.21
CA ALA A 194 -14.14 9.95 -7.47
C ALA A 194 -13.81 8.86 -8.50
N GLY A 195 -12.70 8.13 -8.32
CA GLY A 195 -12.32 7.01 -9.18
C GLY A 195 -11.79 7.44 -10.55
N TYR A 196 -10.88 8.41 -10.57
CA TYR A 196 -10.19 8.89 -11.79
C TYR A 196 -8.67 8.79 -11.65
N PHE A 197 -7.96 9.07 -12.74
CA PHE A 197 -6.50 9.23 -12.76
C PHE A 197 -6.12 10.38 -13.69
N SER A 198 -5.81 11.53 -13.11
CA SER A 198 -5.47 12.78 -13.82
C SER A 198 -4.71 13.71 -12.88
N HIS A 199 -3.87 14.59 -13.44
CA HIS A 199 -3.26 15.70 -12.70
C HIS A 199 -4.26 16.81 -12.34
N TRP A 200 -5.42 16.83 -13.00
CA TRP A 200 -6.51 17.74 -12.65
C TRP A 200 -7.40 17.11 -11.60
N ASN A 201 -7.90 17.91 -10.67
CA ASN A 201 -8.81 17.45 -9.63
C ASN A 201 -10.29 17.64 -10.00
N THR A 202 -11.20 17.19 -9.15
CA THR A 202 -12.66 17.32 -9.36
C THR A 202 -13.18 18.76 -9.30
N ASP A 203 -12.39 19.71 -8.79
CA ASP A 203 -12.67 21.15 -8.87
C ASP A 203 -12.20 21.77 -10.21
N GLY A 204 -11.59 20.97 -11.08
CA GLY A 204 -11.11 21.39 -12.40
C GLY A 204 -9.89 22.30 -12.33
N VAL A 205 -9.03 22.10 -11.33
CA VAL A 205 -7.78 22.86 -11.17
C VAL A 205 -6.56 21.95 -11.15
N LYS A 206 -5.39 22.53 -11.47
CA LYS A 206 -4.08 21.86 -11.54
C LYS A 206 -3.37 21.83 -10.17
N PRO A 207 -2.29 21.05 -10.00
CA PRO A 207 -1.63 20.86 -8.71
C PRO A 207 -1.17 22.16 -8.03
N TYR A 208 -0.51 23.06 -8.77
CA TYR A 208 0.01 24.33 -8.21
C TYR A 208 -1.08 25.26 -7.67
N VAL A 209 -2.31 25.18 -8.22
CA VAL A 209 -3.45 25.95 -7.72
C VAL A 209 -3.84 25.46 -6.33
N THR A 210 -3.94 24.13 -6.15
CA THR A 210 -4.27 23.54 -4.86
C THR A 210 -3.16 23.73 -3.83
N TYR A 211 -1.90 23.71 -4.28
CA TYR A 211 -0.73 23.99 -3.45
C TYR A 211 -0.77 25.44 -2.93
N THR A 212 -0.99 26.42 -3.79
CA THR A 212 -1.14 27.83 -3.38
C THR A 212 -2.31 27.99 -2.39
N LYS A 213 -3.47 27.39 -2.68
CA LYS A 213 -4.66 27.46 -1.81
C LYS A 213 -4.42 26.88 -0.40
N LEU A 214 -3.40 26.04 -0.24
CA LEU A 214 -3.01 25.42 1.03
C LEU A 214 -1.73 26.06 1.61
N ASP A 215 -1.49 27.32 1.30
CA ASP A 215 -0.37 28.14 1.78
C ASP A 215 1.03 27.68 1.30
N GLY A 216 1.08 26.90 0.21
CA GLY A 216 2.31 26.58 -0.50
C GLY A 216 2.94 27.83 -1.12
N LYS A 217 4.27 27.95 -1.03
CA LYS A 217 5.03 29.16 -1.44
C LYS A 217 6.15 28.90 -2.44
N GLY A 218 6.60 27.65 -2.56
CA GLY A 218 7.60 27.24 -3.55
C GLY A 218 7.01 27.05 -4.94
N ASN A 219 7.81 26.53 -5.86
CA ASN A 219 7.27 25.88 -7.05
C ASN A 219 6.92 24.42 -6.71
N VAL A 220 5.89 23.86 -7.33
CA VAL A 220 5.48 22.46 -7.13
C VAL A 220 5.33 21.73 -8.46
N ASP A 221 5.89 20.52 -8.51
CA ASP A 221 5.81 19.60 -9.64
C ASP A 221 5.25 18.25 -9.16
N GLU A 222 4.27 17.70 -9.89
CA GLU A 222 3.53 16.49 -9.46
C GLU A 222 3.92 15.25 -10.26
N ASN A 223 4.17 14.16 -9.54
CA ASN A 223 4.08 12.80 -10.06
C ASN A 223 2.83 12.10 -9.50
N ILE A 224 2.15 11.30 -10.34
CA ILE A 224 1.04 10.45 -9.91
C ILE A 224 1.21 9.03 -10.46
N SER A 225 0.83 8.04 -9.66
CA SER A 225 0.72 6.66 -10.11
C SER A 225 -0.54 6.01 -9.55
N VAL A 226 -1.06 5.05 -10.31
CA VAL A 226 -2.18 4.21 -9.90
C VAL A 226 -1.85 2.74 -10.15
N THR A 227 -2.08 1.91 -9.13
CA THR A 227 -2.10 0.45 -9.29
C THR A 227 -3.51 -0.05 -9.10
N ILE A 228 -3.98 -0.89 -10.04
CA ILE A 228 -5.30 -1.51 -10.00
C ILE A 228 -5.12 -2.98 -9.65
N SER A 229 -5.90 -3.47 -8.67
CA SER A 229 -5.90 -4.89 -8.32
C SER A 229 -6.65 -5.70 -9.38
N TYR A 230 -6.05 -6.79 -9.85
CA TYR A 230 -6.71 -7.76 -10.72
C TYR A 230 -7.43 -8.80 -9.87
N CYS A 231 -8.75 -8.67 -9.78
CA CYS A 231 -9.59 -9.54 -8.96
C CYS A 231 -10.35 -10.51 -9.88
N LEU A 232 -10.05 -11.81 -9.75
CA LEU A 232 -10.68 -12.88 -10.54
C LEU A 232 -12.16 -13.12 -10.17
N VAL A 233 -12.60 -12.58 -9.02
CA VAL A 233 -13.98 -12.61 -8.54
C VAL A 233 -14.49 -11.17 -8.34
N SER A 234 -15.80 -10.97 -8.31
CA SER A 234 -16.48 -9.67 -8.25
C SER A 234 -16.13 -8.76 -7.06
N SER A 235 -15.34 -9.24 -6.10
CA SER A 235 -14.81 -8.48 -4.97
C SER A 235 -13.34 -8.82 -4.74
N CYS A 236 -12.53 -7.79 -4.49
CA CYS A 236 -11.13 -7.99 -4.13
C CYS A 236 -11.04 -8.43 -2.67
N MET A 237 -10.02 -9.21 -2.31
CA MET A 237 -9.77 -9.50 -0.89
C MET A 237 -9.45 -8.20 -0.16
N PRO A 238 -9.99 -7.98 1.06
CA PRO A 238 -9.57 -6.87 1.90
C PRO A 238 -8.04 -6.86 2.06
N ASN A 239 -7.43 -5.66 2.04
CA ASN A 239 -5.97 -5.48 2.05
C ASN A 239 -5.24 -6.13 0.86
N SER A 240 -5.85 -6.07 -0.33
CA SER A 240 -5.24 -6.52 -1.59
C SER A 240 -3.90 -5.84 -1.93
N PHE A 241 -3.58 -4.71 -1.29
CA PHE A 241 -2.30 -4.03 -1.41
C PHE A 241 -1.49 -4.12 -0.11
N ASP A 242 -0.21 -4.48 -0.25
CA ASP A 242 0.82 -4.08 0.69
C ASP A 242 1.28 -2.65 0.34
N PRO A 243 0.93 -1.63 1.13
CA PRO A 243 1.21 -0.24 0.78
C PRO A 243 2.71 0.07 0.71
N PHE A 244 3.57 -0.60 1.49
CA PHE A 244 5.02 -0.40 1.40
C PHE A 244 5.55 -0.92 0.06
N LYS A 245 5.10 -2.12 -0.34
CA LYS A 245 5.44 -2.67 -1.66
C LYS A 245 4.93 -1.76 -2.78
N GLN A 246 3.70 -1.25 -2.69
CA GLN A 246 3.13 -0.39 -3.73
C GLN A 246 3.91 0.93 -3.87
N ILE A 247 4.30 1.57 -2.77
CA ILE A 247 5.17 2.76 -2.80
C ILE A 247 6.47 2.45 -3.55
N ASN A 248 7.16 1.37 -3.16
CA ASN A 248 8.44 1.00 -3.79
C ASN A 248 8.29 0.66 -5.28
N ASP A 249 7.22 -0.07 -5.66
CA ASP A 249 6.99 -0.45 -7.05
C ASP A 249 6.57 0.75 -7.91
N SER A 250 5.71 1.63 -7.39
CA SER A 250 5.33 2.88 -8.06
C SER A 250 6.54 3.75 -8.31
N GLU A 251 7.36 3.99 -7.28
CA GLU A 251 8.58 4.79 -7.40
C GLU A 251 9.58 4.17 -8.38
N TYR A 252 9.80 2.85 -8.28
CA TYR A 252 10.65 2.14 -9.24
C TYR A 252 10.16 2.28 -10.69
N ASN A 253 8.84 2.23 -10.92
CA ASN A 253 8.29 2.38 -12.27
C ASN A 253 8.48 3.80 -12.79
N MET A 254 8.20 4.83 -11.97
CA MET A 254 8.40 6.24 -12.32
C MET A 254 9.88 6.60 -12.54
N MET A 255 10.80 5.92 -11.84
CA MET A 255 12.24 6.15 -11.99
C MET A 255 12.88 5.38 -13.14
N TYR A 256 12.48 4.13 -13.38
CA TYR A 256 13.23 3.20 -14.23
C TYR A 256 12.42 2.62 -15.39
N LYS A 257 11.11 2.84 -15.45
CA LYS A 257 10.20 2.34 -16.49
C LYS A 257 9.28 3.43 -17.05
N ASP A 258 9.81 4.64 -17.17
CA ASP A 258 9.01 5.85 -17.42
C ASP A 258 9.02 6.33 -18.88
N ALA A 259 9.48 5.48 -19.79
CA ALA A 259 9.54 5.84 -21.22
C ALA A 259 8.16 6.21 -21.81
N GLY A 260 7.07 5.66 -21.26
CA GLY A 260 5.70 6.00 -21.65
C GLY A 260 5.28 7.43 -21.31
N SER A 261 5.93 8.04 -20.32
CA SER A 261 5.73 9.44 -19.90
C SER A 261 6.91 10.33 -20.32
N TYR A 262 7.67 9.90 -21.33
CA TYR A 262 8.86 10.61 -21.82
C TYR A 262 9.90 10.90 -20.74
N TRP A 263 9.99 10.05 -19.72
CA TRP A 263 10.84 10.23 -18.53
C TRP A 263 10.47 11.44 -17.66
N GLY A 264 9.29 12.02 -17.84
CA GLY A 264 8.83 13.19 -17.08
C GLY A 264 8.80 12.96 -15.57
N HIS A 265 8.37 11.77 -15.10
CA HIS A 265 8.33 11.48 -13.67
C HIS A 265 9.75 11.32 -13.10
N ARG A 266 10.62 10.60 -13.83
CA ARG A 266 12.04 10.43 -13.46
C ARG A 266 12.75 11.77 -13.37
N ASP A 267 12.56 12.63 -14.37
CA ASP A 267 13.21 13.93 -14.45
C ASP A 267 12.72 14.86 -13.32
N ASN A 268 11.44 14.74 -12.92
CA ASN A 268 10.91 15.41 -11.74
C ASN A 268 11.59 14.92 -10.45
N ILE A 269 11.63 13.60 -10.20
CA ILE A 269 12.28 13.01 -9.01
C ILE A 269 13.76 13.40 -8.92
N LEU A 270 14.44 13.52 -10.07
CA LEU A 270 15.85 13.86 -10.18
C LEU A 270 16.12 15.36 -10.38
N ASN A 271 15.11 16.22 -10.29
CA ASN A 271 15.35 17.65 -10.40
C ASN A 271 16.18 18.12 -9.18
N PRO A 272 17.37 18.73 -9.41
CA PRO A 272 18.31 19.09 -8.35
C PRO A 272 17.83 20.25 -7.48
N TYR A 273 16.80 20.98 -7.92
CA TYR A 273 16.30 22.17 -7.24
C TYR A 273 15.23 21.90 -6.19
N HIS A 274 14.67 20.68 -6.17
CA HIS A 274 13.73 20.30 -5.14
C HIS A 274 14.40 20.22 -3.76
N THR A 275 13.74 20.83 -2.79
CA THR A 275 14.16 20.90 -1.38
C THR A 275 13.25 20.05 -0.49
N ASP A 276 11.97 19.94 -0.86
CA ASP A 276 10.96 19.25 -0.08
C ASP A 276 10.11 18.35 -0.99
N VAL A 277 9.37 17.43 -0.37
CA VAL A 277 8.38 16.60 -1.03
C VAL A 277 7.19 16.36 -0.10
N ASN A 278 5.97 16.45 -0.61
CA ASN A 278 4.78 15.94 0.06
C ASN A 278 4.24 14.71 -0.68
N PHE A 279 3.77 13.71 0.07
CA PHE A 279 3.22 12.50 -0.52
C PHE A 279 1.70 12.45 -0.38
N GLY A 280 1.01 11.86 -1.34
CA GLY A 280 -0.38 11.46 -1.21
C GLY A 280 -0.50 9.96 -1.34
N ILE A 281 -1.04 9.29 -0.33
CA ILE A 281 -1.22 7.84 -0.35
C ILE A 281 -2.66 7.54 0.00
N ALA A 282 -3.41 7.00 -0.95
CA ALA A 282 -4.83 6.68 -0.79
C ALA A 282 -5.13 5.37 -1.51
N TYR A 283 -5.74 4.42 -0.81
CA TYR A 283 -6.02 3.11 -1.39
C TYR A 283 -7.25 2.43 -0.81
N SER A 284 -7.84 1.56 -1.63
CA SER A 284 -8.95 0.66 -1.30
C SER A 284 -8.55 -0.78 -1.61
N ASP A 285 -9.50 -1.71 -1.60
CA ASP A 285 -9.30 -3.08 -2.07
C ASP A 285 -9.08 -3.15 -3.61
N LYS A 286 -9.38 -2.08 -4.36
CA LYS A 286 -9.35 -2.08 -5.83
C LYS A 286 -8.24 -1.23 -6.43
N ARG A 287 -7.91 -0.11 -5.79
CA ARG A 287 -6.98 0.89 -6.32
C ARG A 287 -6.00 1.36 -5.26
N PHE A 288 -4.77 1.61 -5.67
CA PHE A 288 -3.74 2.26 -4.87
C PHE A 288 -3.24 3.48 -5.64
N TYR A 289 -3.40 4.66 -5.06
CA TYR A 289 -2.92 5.92 -5.60
C TYR A 289 -1.71 6.40 -4.79
N PHE A 290 -0.67 6.80 -5.51
CA PHE A 290 0.53 7.40 -4.96
C PHE A 290 0.84 8.69 -5.71
N VAL A 291 0.94 9.79 -4.97
CA VAL A 291 1.17 11.15 -5.47
C VAL A 291 2.44 11.67 -4.81
N GLU A 292 3.27 12.35 -5.57
CA GLU A 292 4.45 13.06 -5.09
C GLU A 292 4.37 14.50 -5.56
N HIS A 293 4.32 15.44 -4.62
CA HIS A 293 4.49 16.86 -4.91
C HIS A 293 5.90 17.24 -4.49
N PHE A 294 6.78 17.40 -5.46
CA PHE A 294 8.12 17.91 -5.22
C PHE A 294 8.08 19.43 -5.18
N GLU A 295 8.73 20.02 -4.17
CA GLU A 295 8.70 21.46 -3.94
C GLU A 295 10.10 22.07 -4.05
N SER A 296 10.18 23.22 -4.70
CA SER A 296 11.39 24.04 -4.82
C SER A 296 11.26 25.28 -3.94
N ASN A 297 11.55 25.16 -2.65
CA ASN A 297 11.46 26.25 -1.67
C ASN A 297 12.77 27.07 -1.60
N ILE A 298 13.13 27.68 -2.72
CA ILE A 298 14.42 28.37 -2.89
C ILE A 298 14.41 29.78 -2.26
N VAL A 299 13.34 30.55 -2.51
CA VAL A 299 13.19 31.88 -1.93
C VAL A 299 12.62 31.74 -0.53
N LYS A 300 13.30 32.35 0.45
CA LYS A 300 12.77 32.48 1.81
C LYS A 300 11.78 33.63 1.82
N TRP A 301 10.51 33.34 1.57
CA TRP A 301 9.44 34.35 1.57
C TRP A 301 9.06 34.78 2.98
N GLN A 302 9.07 36.09 3.22
CA GLN A 302 8.46 36.72 4.40
C GLN A 302 7.00 37.07 4.12
N THR A 303 6.72 37.62 2.94
CA THR A 303 5.38 38.04 2.51
C THR A 303 5.12 37.57 1.09
N ILE A 304 3.98 36.91 0.90
CA ILE A 304 3.31 36.73 -0.39
C ILE A 304 1.86 37.08 -0.12
N LYS A 305 1.40 38.23 -0.61
CA LYS A 305 0.05 38.70 -0.32
C LYS A 305 -0.49 39.59 -1.44
N LEU A 306 -1.77 39.48 -1.72
CA LEU A 306 -2.49 40.33 -2.66
C LEU A 306 -3.43 41.27 -1.90
N ASP A 307 -3.06 42.55 -1.80
CA ASP A 307 -3.86 43.60 -1.19
C ASP A 307 -4.59 44.42 -2.27
N GLY A 308 -5.86 44.08 -2.53
CA GLY A 308 -6.61 44.62 -3.64
C GLY A 308 -6.02 44.17 -4.97
N ASN A 309 -5.35 45.09 -5.68
CA ASN A 309 -4.62 44.80 -6.92
C ASN A 309 -3.10 44.84 -6.74
N GLN A 310 -2.59 45.04 -5.52
CA GLN A 310 -1.15 45.11 -5.25
C GLN A 310 -0.64 43.77 -4.75
N LEU A 311 0.20 43.11 -5.54
CA LEU A 311 0.86 41.87 -5.13
C LEU A 311 2.15 42.23 -4.38
N HIS A 312 2.17 42.03 -3.07
CA HIS A 312 3.35 42.26 -2.24
C HIS A 312 4.18 40.98 -2.12
N LEU A 313 5.38 41.00 -2.69
CA LEU A 313 6.36 39.92 -2.58
C LEU A 313 7.58 40.42 -1.81
N VAL A 314 7.79 39.86 -0.61
CA VAL A 314 8.95 40.13 0.23
C VAL A 314 9.65 38.83 0.56
N GLY A 315 10.91 38.71 0.13
CA GLY A 315 11.67 37.47 0.23
C GLY A 315 13.17 37.71 0.26
N GLN A 316 13.91 36.64 0.53
CA GLN A 316 15.36 36.63 0.36
C GLN A 316 15.79 35.41 -0.45
N MET A 317 16.52 35.65 -1.53
CA MET A 317 17.15 34.61 -2.35
C MET A 317 18.50 34.19 -1.73
N PRO A 318 18.91 32.92 -1.89
CA PRO A 318 20.25 32.48 -1.52
C PRO A 318 21.32 33.19 -2.36
N SER A 319 22.55 33.21 -1.86
CA SER A 319 23.70 33.75 -2.61
C SER A 319 23.91 32.98 -3.91
N GLY A 320 24.28 33.70 -4.98
CA GLY A 320 24.47 33.12 -6.31
C GLY A 320 23.18 33.01 -7.13
N TYR A 321 22.06 33.53 -6.63
CA TYR A 321 20.81 33.64 -7.38
C TYR A 321 20.45 35.10 -7.64
N SER A 322 19.81 35.33 -8.78
CA SER A 322 19.20 36.60 -9.15
C SER A 322 17.78 36.39 -9.68
N LEU A 323 16.89 37.34 -9.43
CA LEU A 323 15.55 37.35 -10.02
C LEU A 323 15.67 37.52 -11.54
N TYR A 324 15.16 36.56 -12.31
CA TYR A 324 15.25 36.57 -13.77
C TYR A 324 13.99 37.13 -14.42
N GLN A 325 12.84 36.50 -14.17
CA GLN A 325 11.55 36.92 -14.72
C GLN A 325 10.41 36.54 -13.78
N ILE A 326 9.28 37.22 -13.96
CA ILE A 326 8.03 36.92 -13.26
C ILE A 326 6.94 36.81 -14.32
N ASP A 327 6.56 35.60 -14.67
CA ASP A 327 5.60 35.31 -15.72
C ASP A 327 4.20 35.13 -15.16
N VAL A 328 3.19 35.46 -15.94
CA VAL A 328 1.77 35.33 -15.57
C VAL A 328 1.07 34.44 -16.59
N PHE A 329 0.48 33.37 -16.07
CA PHE A 329 -0.30 32.42 -16.84
C PHE A 329 -1.76 32.43 -16.40
N ALA A 330 -2.66 32.30 -17.37
CA ALA A 330 -4.08 32.17 -17.13
C ALA A 330 -4.49 30.68 -17.20
N ASP A 331 -5.21 30.25 -16.19
CA ASP A 331 -5.87 28.95 -16.15
C ASP A 331 -7.38 29.09 -16.43
N PRO A 332 -8.02 28.05 -16.97
CA PRO A 332 -9.47 28.00 -17.07
C PRO A 332 -10.14 28.24 -15.70
N ASN A 333 -11.34 28.82 -15.73
CA ASN A 333 -12.15 28.94 -14.51
C ASN A 333 -12.37 27.55 -13.86
N PRO A 334 -12.26 27.45 -12.52
CA PRO A 334 -12.62 26.23 -11.79
C PRO A 334 -14.02 25.77 -12.17
N LYS A 335 -14.18 24.47 -12.39
CA LYS A 335 -15.46 23.86 -12.69
C LYS A 335 -15.49 22.45 -12.13
N SER A 336 -16.65 22.04 -11.62
CA SER A 336 -16.82 20.67 -11.16
C SER A 336 -16.68 19.70 -12.33
N LEU A 337 -15.80 18.71 -12.17
CA LEU A 337 -15.53 17.66 -13.14
C LEU A 337 -15.95 16.30 -12.59
N THR A 338 -16.53 15.48 -13.46
CA THR A 338 -16.80 14.07 -13.16
C THR A 338 -15.59 13.20 -13.46
N ASN A 339 -15.59 11.95 -12.97
CA ASN A 339 -14.56 10.99 -13.35
C ASN A 339 -14.55 10.69 -14.87
N SER A 340 -15.68 10.83 -15.56
CA SER A 340 -15.75 10.64 -17.01
C SER A 340 -15.07 11.78 -17.74
N ASP A 341 -15.17 13.01 -17.22
CA ASP A 341 -14.44 14.15 -17.78
C ASP A 341 -12.94 13.96 -17.57
N LEU A 342 -12.53 13.64 -16.34
CA LEU A 342 -11.12 13.52 -15.96
C LEU A 342 -10.38 12.37 -16.67
N ASN A 343 -11.05 11.25 -16.93
CA ASN A 343 -10.43 10.08 -17.56
C ASN A 343 -10.53 10.06 -19.10
N GLY A 344 -11.37 10.91 -19.70
CA GLY A 344 -11.77 10.71 -21.11
C GLY A 344 -11.99 11.97 -21.92
N ALA A 345 -11.82 13.16 -21.34
CA ALA A 345 -11.94 14.42 -22.07
C ALA A 345 -10.65 15.23 -21.99
N SER A 346 -10.19 15.69 -23.15
CA SER A 346 -9.10 16.67 -23.23
C SER A 346 -9.49 17.98 -22.53
N PRO A 347 -8.56 18.63 -21.80
CA PRO A 347 -7.14 18.28 -21.63
C PRO A 347 -6.85 17.36 -20.43
N TYR A 348 -7.87 16.85 -19.74
CA TYR A 348 -7.72 16.16 -18.46
C TYR A 348 -7.11 14.77 -18.57
N ASP A 349 -7.24 14.14 -19.73
CA ASP A 349 -6.78 12.77 -20.03
C ASP A 349 -5.36 12.71 -20.64
N PHE A 350 -4.68 13.85 -20.77
CA PHE A 350 -3.37 13.92 -21.44
C PHE A 350 -2.22 13.24 -20.69
N GLY A 351 -2.38 12.97 -19.39
CA GLY A 351 -1.32 12.42 -18.55
C GLY A 351 -0.20 13.42 -18.23
N TYR A 352 -0.41 14.71 -18.52
CA TYR A 352 0.43 15.84 -18.09
C TYR A 352 -0.45 17.09 -17.92
N TYR A 353 0.12 18.15 -17.34
CA TYR A 353 -0.48 19.49 -17.31
C TYR A 353 0.55 20.53 -17.74
N ASP A 354 0.09 21.67 -18.26
CA ASP A 354 0.92 22.84 -18.57
C ASP A 354 0.74 23.95 -17.53
N GLN A 355 1.49 25.05 -17.67
CA GLN A 355 1.36 26.23 -16.81
C GLN A 355 0.13 27.09 -17.12
N GLY A 356 -0.63 26.76 -18.18
CA GLY A 356 -1.75 27.56 -18.71
C GLY A 356 -1.35 28.42 -19.90
N ASP A 357 -2.20 29.40 -20.21
CA ASP A 357 -1.95 30.36 -21.30
C ASP A 357 -1.05 31.48 -20.80
N PHE A 358 0.09 31.70 -21.45
CA PHE A 358 0.98 32.81 -21.12
C PHE A 358 0.33 34.14 -21.51
N VAL A 359 -0.08 34.94 -20.51
CA VAL A 359 -0.88 36.16 -20.70
C VAL A 359 -0.14 37.43 -20.29
N GLY A 360 0.95 37.31 -19.55
CA GLY A 360 1.69 38.50 -19.16
C GLY A 360 2.99 38.27 -18.42
N ILE A 361 3.67 39.38 -18.13
CA ILE A 361 4.96 39.41 -17.45
C ILE A 361 5.04 40.62 -16.50
N MET A 362 5.75 40.47 -15.40
CA MET A 362 6.14 41.59 -14.54
C MET A 362 7.63 41.86 -14.75
N LEU A 363 7.96 43.08 -15.14
CA LEU A 363 9.31 43.47 -15.51
C LEU A 363 9.89 44.48 -14.51
N PRO A 364 11.21 44.51 -14.28
CA PRO A 364 11.83 45.60 -13.54
C PRO A 364 11.48 46.95 -14.17
N GLN A 365 11.35 48.00 -13.37
CA GLN A 365 11.18 49.33 -13.91
C GLN A 365 12.44 49.70 -14.74
N PRO A 366 12.28 50.11 -16.01
CA PRO A 366 13.42 50.48 -16.83
C PRO A 366 14.07 51.75 -16.28
N ALA A 367 15.34 51.95 -16.62
CA ALA A 367 16.06 53.19 -16.29
C ALA A 367 15.32 54.42 -16.85
N SER A 368 15.56 55.58 -16.25
CA SER A 368 15.05 56.86 -16.78
C SER A 368 15.36 56.98 -18.27
N ASP A 369 14.36 57.41 -19.05
CA ASP A 369 14.39 57.53 -20.52
C ASP A 369 14.46 56.20 -21.32
N SER A 370 14.36 55.05 -20.65
CA SER A 370 14.25 53.73 -21.29
C SER A 370 12.83 53.18 -21.23
N HIS A 371 12.43 52.41 -22.24
CA HIS A 371 11.13 51.73 -22.29
C HIS A 371 11.30 50.32 -22.86
N TYR A 372 10.39 49.42 -22.49
CA TYR A 372 10.32 48.11 -23.12
C TYR A 372 9.74 48.23 -24.54
N PRO A 373 10.19 47.39 -25.49
CA PRO A 373 9.57 47.33 -26.81
C PRO A 373 8.08 46.96 -26.68
N GLU A 374 7.21 47.91 -27.00
CA GLU A 374 5.76 47.71 -26.95
C GLU A 374 5.20 47.35 -28.32
N CYS A 375 4.27 46.39 -28.35
CA CYS A 375 3.42 46.11 -29.51
C CYS A 375 2.15 46.95 -29.50
N SER A 376 1.70 47.35 -28.31
CA SER A 376 0.58 48.27 -28.06
C SER A 376 0.69 48.79 -26.62
N GLN A 377 -0.04 49.84 -26.28
CA GLN A 377 0.04 50.48 -24.97
C GLN A 377 -0.11 49.47 -23.82
N GLY A 378 0.93 49.36 -22.99
CA GLY A 378 0.95 48.45 -21.84
C GLY A 378 1.08 46.96 -22.19
N LYS A 379 1.48 46.63 -23.43
CA LYS A 379 1.82 45.28 -23.87
C LYS A 379 3.23 45.23 -24.44
N ALA A 380 4.04 44.29 -23.96
CA ALA A 380 5.44 44.12 -24.36
C ALA A 380 5.57 43.03 -25.43
N ILE A 381 6.56 43.19 -26.32
CA ILE A 381 6.98 42.15 -27.26
C ILE A 381 8.01 41.27 -26.56
N LEU A 382 7.70 40.00 -26.39
CA LEU A 382 8.61 38.99 -25.84
C LEU A 382 8.93 37.94 -26.90
N GLN A 383 10.16 37.44 -26.86
CA GLN A 383 10.57 36.26 -27.61
C GLN A 383 10.37 35.05 -26.72
N THR A 384 9.44 34.17 -27.07
CA THR A 384 9.22 32.92 -26.36
C THR A 384 9.61 31.74 -27.25
N THR A 385 9.62 30.53 -26.70
CA THR A 385 9.83 29.30 -27.47
C THR A 385 8.75 29.07 -28.53
N LYS A 386 7.58 29.70 -28.38
CA LYS A 386 6.48 29.71 -29.33
C LYS A 386 6.56 30.88 -30.32
N GLY A 387 7.65 31.64 -30.32
CA GLY A 387 7.89 32.80 -31.19
C GLY A 387 7.63 34.14 -30.48
N LYS A 388 7.50 35.21 -31.28
CA LYS A 388 7.19 36.54 -30.74
C LYS A 388 5.75 36.58 -30.21
N GLN A 389 5.58 36.99 -28.97
CA GLN A 389 4.28 37.19 -28.34
C GLN A 389 4.12 38.63 -27.85
N CYS A 390 2.90 39.15 -27.98
CA CYS A 390 2.49 40.47 -27.51
C CYS A 390 1.61 40.28 -26.27
N VAL A 391 2.16 40.50 -25.09
CA VAL A 391 1.52 40.16 -23.82
C VAL A 391 1.39 41.37 -22.91
N ASP A 392 0.45 41.34 -21.97
CA ASP A 392 0.36 42.39 -20.97
C ASP A 392 1.63 42.43 -20.12
N TYR A 393 2.10 43.62 -19.79
CA TYR A 393 3.16 43.76 -18.81
C TYR A 393 2.84 44.83 -17.79
N VAL A 394 3.41 44.65 -16.61
CA VAL A 394 3.47 45.66 -15.57
C VAL A 394 4.92 45.80 -15.11
N THR A 395 5.24 46.90 -14.43
CA THR A 395 6.60 47.12 -13.92
C THR A 395 6.63 47.14 -12.41
N TYR A 396 7.79 46.80 -11.84
CA TYR A 396 8.03 46.91 -10.40
C TYR A 396 9.41 47.51 -10.12
N SER A 397 9.55 48.19 -8.98
CA SER A 397 10.85 48.56 -8.41
C SER A 397 11.16 47.62 -7.25
N ASN A 398 12.33 47.00 -7.24
CA ASN A 398 12.80 46.25 -6.07
C ASN A 398 13.41 47.24 -5.07
N ILE A 399 12.73 47.45 -3.95
CA ILE A 399 13.14 48.41 -2.90
C ILE A 399 13.85 47.73 -1.73
N SER A 400 14.18 46.44 -1.85
CA SER A 400 14.82 45.71 -0.77
C SER A 400 16.18 46.31 -0.43
N THR A 401 16.42 46.54 0.86
CA THR A 401 17.71 47.02 1.39
C THR A 401 18.64 45.88 1.79
N ILE A 402 18.16 44.63 1.68
CA ILE A 402 18.89 43.43 2.05
C ILE A 402 19.54 42.83 0.80
N PRO A 403 20.82 42.40 0.85
CA PRO A 403 21.46 41.69 -0.26
C PRO A 403 20.64 40.46 -0.70
N ASN A 404 20.45 40.31 -2.01
CA ASN A 404 19.58 39.29 -2.63
C ASN A 404 18.13 39.31 -2.13
N GLY A 405 17.69 40.44 -1.60
CA GLY A 405 16.32 40.65 -1.16
C GLY A 405 15.38 40.95 -2.34
N ILE A 406 14.15 40.51 -2.18
CA ILE A 406 13.00 40.87 -3.01
C ILE A 406 12.08 41.68 -2.11
N ASP A 407 11.76 42.90 -2.51
CA ASP A 407 10.67 43.69 -1.95
C ASP A 407 10.04 44.47 -3.11
N ILE A 408 8.98 43.89 -3.69
CA ILE A 408 8.31 44.39 -4.88
C ILE A 408 6.80 44.44 -4.65
N LEU A 409 6.16 45.44 -5.25
CA LEU A 409 4.72 45.70 -5.13
C LEU A 409 4.08 46.01 -6.50
N PRO A 410 4.13 45.09 -7.49
CA PRO A 410 3.46 45.29 -8.77
C PRO A 410 1.93 45.41 -8.64
N ASP A 411 1.33 46.29 -9.45
CA ASP A 411 -0.12 46.36 -9.66
C ASP A 411 -0.53 45.28 -10.69
N VAL A 412 -1.25 44.26 -10.23
CA VAL A 412 -1.67 43.11 -11.03
C VAL A 412 -3.11 43.24 -11.55
N SER A 413 -3.71 44.44 -11.51
CA SER A 413 -5.11 44.68 -11.92
C SER A 413 -5.48 44.16 -13.31
N LYS A 414 -4.50 44.06 -14.23
CA LYS A 414 -4.68 43.48 -15.57
C LYS A 414 -5.08 42.00 -15.57
N TRP A 415 -4.71 41.28 -14.52
CA TRP A 415 -4.94 39.85 -14.34
C TRP A 415 -5.90 39.58 -13.17
N MET A 416 -6.66 40.59 -12.75
CA MET A 416 -7.71 40.45 -11.74
C MET A 416 -9.08 40.42 -12.42
N GLY A 417 -9.96 39.51 -12.01
CA GLY A 417 -11.32 39.41 -12.53
C GLY A 417 -11.83 37.97 -12.60
N SER A 418 -12.18 37.52 -13.80
CA SER A 418 -12.58 36.14 -14.08
C SER A 418 -11.37 35.30 -14.46
N GLY A 419 -11.30 34.07 -13.95
CA GLY A 419 -10.20 33.14 -14.20
C GLY A 419 -9.35 32.93 -12.96
N LEU A 420 -8.37 32.04 -13.11
CA LEU A 420 -7.25 31.94 -12.18
C LEU A 420 -6.01 32.42 -12.91
N HIS A 421 -5.16 33.16 -12.19
CA HIS A 421 -3.89 33.64 -12.73
C HIS A 421 -2.76 33.20 -11.83
N THR A 422 -1.83 32.44 -12.38
CA THR A 422 -0.68 31.92 -11.66
C THR A 422 0.56 32.67 -12.06
N VAL A 423 1.22 33.25 -11.06
CA VAL A 423 2.50 33.94 -11.20
C VAL A 423 3.63 32.94 -10.97
N TYR A 424 4.54 32.84 -11.92
CA TYR A 424 5.76 32.05 -11.81
C TYR A 424 6.96 32.97 -11.60
N VAL A 425 7.67 32.78 -10.49
CA VAL A 425 8.92 33.49 -10.20
C VAL A 425 10.07 32.59 -10.59
N THR A 426 10.76 32.95 -11.67
CA THR A 426 11.94 32.23 -12.14
C THR A 426 13.19 32.99 -11.71
N LEU A 427 14.12 32.26 -11.11
CA LEU A 427 15.45 32.73 -10.75
C LEU A 427 16.46 32.26 -11.79
N LYS A 428 17.59 32.95 -11.83
CA LYS A 428 18.80 32.51 -12.51
C LYS A 428 19.89 32.23 -11.48
N ASN A 429 20.50 31.06 -11.56
CA ASN A 429 21.60 30.67 -10.67
C ASN A 429 22.98 31.14 -11.23
N GLN A 430 24.05 30.88 -10.48
CA GLN A 430 25.43 31.26 -10.84
C GLN A 430 25.98 30.56 -12.10
N ASN A 431 25.35 29.49 -12.56
CA ASN A 431 25.70 28.76 -13.79
C ASN A 431 24.84 29.19 -14.99
N ASP A 432 24.06 30.27 -14.86
CA ASP A 432 23.06 30.73 -15.83
C ASP A 432 21.85 29.82 -16.02
N ASP A 433 21.68 28.77 -15.20
CA ASP A 433 20.48 27.92 -15.26
C ASP A 433 19.26 28.67 -14.73
N LEU A 434 18.11 28.45 -15.38
CA LEU A 434 16.82 28.97 -14.95
C LEU A 434 16.16 28.00 -13.98
N VAL A 435 15.57 28.54 -12.91
CA VAL A 435 14.94 27.75 -11.86
C VAL A 435 13.63 28.37 -11.45
N ASP A 436 12.53 27.64 -11.60
CA ASP A 436 11.23 28.06 -11.10
C ASP A 436 11.22 27.93 -9.58
N ALA A 437 11.17 29.06 -8.89
CA ALA A 437 11.29 29.12 -7.44
C ALA A 437 9.93 29.25 -6.75
N SER A 438 8.91 29.75 -7.44
CA SER A 438 7.56 29.89 -6.89
C SER A 438 6.50 29.85 -7.97
N SER A 439 5.39 29.18 -7.70
CA SER A 439 4.15 29.27 -8.47
C SER A 439 3.01 29.68 -7.54
N MET A 440 2.37 30.81 -7.84
CA MET A 440 1.46 31.51 -6.93
C MET A 440 0.18 31.93 -7.66
N THR A 441 -0.94 31.25 -7.38
CA THR A 441 -2.25 31.62 -7.93
C THR A 441 -2.85 32.82 -7.19
N LEU A 442 -2.93 33.96 -7.86
CA LEU A 442 -3.28 35.28 -7.32
C LEU A 442 -4.58 35.27 -6.50
N GLU A 443 -5.60 34.56 -6.99
CA GLU A 443 -6.94 34.56 -6.40
C GLU A 443 -6.99 33.93 -4.99
N TYR A 444 -5.95 33.20 -4.60
CA TYR A 444 -5.81 32.57 -3.29
C TYR A 444 -4.82 33.30 -2.35
N LEU A 445 -4.28 34.46 -2.74
CA LEU A 445 -3.30 35.22 -1.95
C LEU A 445 -3.89 36.40 -1.16
N LYS A 446 -5.22 36.50 -1.07
CA LYS A 446 -5.93 37.67 -0.51
C LYS A 446 -5.89 37.75 1.01
#